data_AF-A0A7X3WDG3-F1
#
_entry.id   AF-A0A7X3WDG3-F1
#
_cell.length_a   1.000
_cell.length_b   1.000
_cell.length_c   1.000
_cell.angle_alpha   90.00
_cell.angle_beta   90.00
_cell.angle_gamma   90.00
#
_symmetry.space_group_name_H-M   'P 1'
#
loop_
_entity.id
_entity.type
_entity.pdbx_description
1 polymer ?
#
loop_
_entity_poly.entity_id
_entity_poly.type
_entity_poly.pdbx_seq_one_letter_code
_entity_poly.pdbx_strand_id
1 'polypeptide(L)'
;MTRMVMATAALSALLLLIGTAAPLHAQHDDPNMEWVMDGPLFDRLGGEEMIMGVIDDFVAAAVDEEPLKGHLEGVDQDAWKETLLAQFTFVSGGEIEYDGSSFKESLAEMGIEEASMETVADQLTIALELNEAWPEDVDELLVALELKEAELTEEEMAEEGMTEGEMETGSGQDSEAGDAEASDAGEASGDAEASETSDTGDASSDAGTSETGDAAADGGTRK
;
A
#
# COMPACT_ATOMS: atom_id res chain seq x y z
N MET A 1 8.62 14.24 42.11
CA MET A 1 8.12 15.44 41.41
C MET A 1 8.21 15.16 39.92
N THR A 2 7.06 14.85 39.34
CA THR A 2 6.83 14.48 37.93
C THR A 2 7.09 15.66 37.00
N ARG A 3 7.86 15.46 35.92
CA ARG A 3 7.73 16.20 34.65
C ARG A 3 8.18 15.34 33.47
N MET A 4 7.21 14.58 32.98
CA MET A 4 7.04 14.13 31.59
C MET A 4 6.59 15.35 30.74
N VAL A 5 6.93 15.39 29.44
CA VAL A 5 6.31 16.14 28.29
C VAL A 5 7.41 16.27 27.21
N MET A 6 7.47 15.37 26.24
CA MET A 6 6.75 15.31 24.94
C MET A 6 7.61 15.88 23.79
N ALA A 7 8.06 14.97 22.93
CA ALA A 7 8.56 15.24 21.60
C ALA A 7 7.38 15.60 20.69
N THR A 8 7.48 16.71 19.96
CA THR A 8 6.51 17.12 18.93
C THR A 8 7.22 17.05 17.59
N ALA A 9 6.85 16.06 16.78
CA ALA A 9 7.13 16.02 15.35
C ALA A 9 6.45 17.23 14.68
N ALA A 10 7.19 17.97 13.86
CA ALA A 10 6.68 19.12 13.13
C ALA A 10 6.21 18.66 11.75
N LEU A 11 4.90 18.45 11.62
CA LEU A 11 4.18 18.39 10.34
C LEU A 11 4.31 19.77 9.67
N SER A 12 4.90 19.83 8.47
CA SER A 12 5.05 21.08 7.73
C SER A 12 3.74 21.45 7.06
N ALA A 13 3.07 22.46 7.61
CA ALA A 13 1.91 23.11 7.02
C ALA A 13 2.31 23.92 5.78
N LEU A 14 1.75 23.57 4.61
CA LEU A 14 1.69 24.44 3.44
C LEU A 14 0.22 24.80 3.18
N LEU A 15 -0.14 26.05 3.46
CA LEU A 15 -1.47 26.62 3.25
C LEU A 15 -1.28 28.08 2.81
N LEU A 16 -2.06 28.51 1.80
CA LEU A 16 -2.53 29.88 1.41
C LEU A 16 -2.40 30.11 -0.12
N LEU A 17 -3.39 30.52 -0.95
CA LEU A 17 -4.69 31.20 -0.76
C LEU A 17 -5.56 31.17 -2.06
N ILE A 18 -6.80 30.70 -1.92
CA ILE A 18 -8.12 31.28 -2.33
C ILE A 18 -8.31 31.95 -3.71
N GLY A 19 -9.29 31.42 -4.48
CA GLY A 19 -9.96 32.12 -5.58
C GLY A 19 -11.36 31.58 -5.98
N THR A 20 -12.41 32.21 -5.43
CA THR A 20 -13.80 32.38 -5.94
C THR A 20 -14.75 31.19 -6.21
N ALA A 21 -15.55 30.86 -5.19
CA ALA A 21 -17.00 30.60 -5.18
C ALA A 21 -17.69 29.92 -6.38
N ALA A 22 -18.06 28.66 -6.18
CA ALA A 22 -19.43 28.19 -6.37
C ALA A 22 -19.85 27.39 -5.11
N PRO A 23 -21.04 27.63 -4.53
CA PRO A 23 -21.61 26.65 -3.61
C PRO A 23 -22.19 25.54 -4.48
N LEU A 24 -21.51 24.41 -4.58
CA LEU A 24 -22.17 23.16 -4.95
C LEU A 24 -21.73 22.01 -4.04
N HIS A 25 -21.39 22.32 -2.79
CA HIS A 25 -21.59 21.34 -1.74
C HIS A 25 -23.09 21.30 -1.45
N ALA A 26 -23.79 20.48 -2.22
CA ALA A 26 -25.01 19.87 -1.72
C ALA A 26 -24.59 18.99 -0.52
N GLN A 27 -24.38 19.64 0.63
CA GLN A 27 -24.45 18.96 1.92
C GLN A 27 -25.89 18.51 2.05
N HIS A 28 -26.13 17.27 1.61
CA HIS A 28 -27.45 16.66 1.65
C HIS A 28 -27.63 16.09 3.06
N ASP A 29 -27.87 16.98 4.03
CA ASP A 29 -28.34 16.66 5.40
C ASP A 29 -29.81 16.12 5.38
N ASP A 30 -30.15 15.26 4.41
CA ASP A 30 -31.44 14.57 4.39
C ASP A 30 -31.23 13.11 4.84
N PRO A 31 -31.57 12.76 6.11
CA PRO A 31 -31.41 11.42 6.65
C PRO A 31 -32.33 10.39 5.97
N ASN A 32 -33.12 10.82 4.98
CA ASN A 32 -34.10 10.03 4.27
C ASN A 32 -33.88 10.02 2.75
N MET A 33 -32.73 10.53 2.25
CA MET A 33 -32.33 10.31 0.87
C MET A 33 -31.86 8.87 0.71
N GLU A 34 -32.66 8.09 -0.02
CA GLU A 34 -32.26 6.77 -0.50
C GLU A 34 -31.15 7.02 -1.53
N TRP A 35 -29.89 6.80 -1.15
CA TRP A 35 -28.76 6.82 -2.06
C TRP A 35 -29.02 5.78 -3.13
N VAL A 36 -29.56 6.21 -4.26
CA VAL A 36 -29.65 5.33 -5.41
C VAL A 36 -28.24 5.28 -5.98
N MET A 37 -27.48 4.29 -5.52
CA MET A 37 -26.18 3.88 -6.05
C MET A 37 -26.41 3.26 -7.45
N ASP A 38 -26.96 4.07 -8.35
CA ASP A 38 -27.26 3.65 -9.71
C ASP A 38 -25.98 3.76 -10.55
N GLY A 39 -25.48 2.62 -11.01
CA GLY A 39 -24.33 2.54 -11.91
C GLY A 39 -23.08 1.94 -11.27
N PRO A 40 -22.01 1.73 -12.07
CA PRO A 40 -20.74 1.22 -11.57
C PRO A 40 -20.09 2.22 -10.60
N LEU A 41 -19.31 1.70 -9.66
CA LEU A 41 -18.53 2.52 -8.72
C LEU A 41 -17.61 3.51 -9.46
N PHE A 42 -17.08 3.12 -10.62
CA PHE A 42 -16.27 3.97 -11.49
C PHE A 42 -16.95 5.32 -11.77
N ASP A 43 -18.23 5.29 -12.15
CA ASP A 43 -18.99 6.52 -12.46
C ASP A 43 -19.27 7.36 -11.21
N ARG A 44 -19.53 6.69 -10.07
CA ARG A 44 -19.75 7.35 -8.77
C ARG A 44 -18.51 8.07 -8.25
N LEU A 45 -17.33 7.46 -8.44
CA LEU A 45 -16.04 8.04 -8.12
C LEU A 45 -15.68 9.22 -9.05
N GLY A 46 -16.43 9.46 -10.13
CA GLY A 46 -16.17 10.54 -11.09
C GLY A 46 -15.32 10.11 -12.28
N GLY A 47 -15.18 8.81 -12.51
CA GLY A 47 -14.51 8.21 -13.66
C GLY A 47 -13.00 8.41 -13.68
N GLU A 48 -12.42 8.34 -14.88
CA GLU A 48 -10.97 8.29 -15.10
C GLU A 48 -10.23 9.50 -14.52
N GLU A 49 -10.77 10.72 -14.69
CA GLU A 49 -10.12 11.95 -14.22
C GLU A 49 -9.93 11.96 -12.70
N MET A 50 -10.96 11.55 -11.95
CA MET A 50 -10.91 11.47 -10.50
C MET A 50 -10.00 10.33 -10.02
N ILE A 51 -10.08 9.16 -10.66
CA ILE A 51 -9.22 8.02 -10.34
C ILE A 51 -7.75 8.36 -10.58
N MET A 52 -7.42 9.08 -11.66
CA MET A 52 -6.05 9.56 -11.90
C MET A 52 -5.57 10.49 -10.78
N GLY A 53 -6.43 11.41 -10.31
CA GLY A 53 -6.11 12.29 -9.17
C GLY A 53 -5.81 11.52 -7.89
N VAL A 54 -6.66 10.54 -7.57
CA VAL A 54 -6.46 9.63 -6.42
C VAL A 54 -5.14 8.87 -6.54
N ILE A 55 -4.83 8.34 -7.71
CA ILE A 55 -3.58 7.60 -7.96
C ILE A 55 -2.36 8.50 -7.81
N ASP A 56 -2.42 9.73 -8.33
CA ASP A 56 -1.34 10.70 -8.19
C ASP A 56 -1.07 11.02 -6.72
N ASP A 57 -2.11 11.28 -5.94
CA ASP A 57 -1.99 11.57 -4.50
C ASP A 57 -1.55 10.35 -3.69
N PHE A 58 -2.08 9.16 -4.00
CA PHE A 58 -1.68 7.91 -3.35
C PHE A 58 -0.20 7.60 -3.58
N VAL A 59 0.27 7.66 -4.83
CA VAL A 59 1.67 7.39 -5.15
C VAL A 59 2.58 8.44 -4.52
N ALA A 60 2.20 9.72 -4.54
CA ALA A 60 2.96 10.79 -3.91
C ALA A 60 3.08 10.59 -2.39
N ALA A 61 2.02 10.12 -1.73
CA ALA A 61 2.04 9.85 -0.29
C ALA A 61 2.84 8.56 0.04
N ALA A 62 2.65 7.49 -0.73
CA ALA A 62 3.28 6.20 -0.49
C ALA A 62 4.81 6.26 -0.57
N VAL A 63 5.38 7.05 -1.50
CA VAL A 63 6.85 7.16 -1.67
C VAL A 63 7.54 7.88 -0.50
N ASP A 64 6.78 8.61 0.32
CA ASP A 64 7.29 9.33 1.48
C ASP A 64 6.94 8.65 2.83
N GLU A 65 6.16 7.57 2.80
CA GLU A 65 5.66 6.88 3.99
C GLU A 65 6.65 5.80 4.47
N GLU A 66 7.09 5.85 5.74
CA GLU A 66 8.24 5.06 6.23
C GLU A 66 8.11 3.53 5.99
N PRO A 67 6.94 2.89 6.24
CA PRO A 67 6.73 1.47 5.95
C PRO A 67 6.76 1.07 4.47
N LEU A 68 6.60 2.02 3.54
CA LEU A 68 6.45 1.77 2.10
C LEU A 68 7.66 2.25 1.30
N LYS A 69 8.23 3.39 1.71
CA LYS A 69 9.28 4.12 1.00
C LYS A 69 10.43 3.24 0.53
N GLY A 70 10.96 2.37 1.39
CA GLY A 70 12.09 1.50 1.04
C GLY A 70 11.80 0.51 -0.08
N HIS A 71 10.54 0.08 -0.22
CA HIS A 71 10.08 -0.81 -1.28
C HIS A 71 9.88 -0.09 -2.62
N LEU A 72 9.58 1.21 -2.54
CA LEU A 72 9.32 2.06 -3.71
C LEU A 72 10.58 2.76 -4.24
N GLU A 73 11.74 2.54 -3.62
CA GLU A 73 13.01 3.07 -4.11
C GLU A 73 13.38 2.46 -5.46
N GLY A 74 13.36 3.29 -6.50
CA GLY A 74 13.73 2.87 -7.87
C GLY A 74 12.60 2.21 -8.65
N VAL A 75 11.38 2.14 -8.09
CA VAL A 75 10.16 1.83 -8.85
C VAL A 75 9.91 2.94 -9.86
N ASP A 76 9.57 2.56 -11.09
CA ASP A 76 9.10 3.49 -12.11
C ASP A 76 7.67 3.93 -11.75
N GLN A 77 7.57 5.12 -11.15
CA GLN A 77 6.29 5.64 -10.65
C GLN A 77 5.29 5.89 -11.79
N ASP A 78 5.75 6.30 -12.97
CA ASP A 78 4.85 6.55 -14.10
C ASP A 78 4.24 5.23 -14.58
N ALA A 79 5.06 4.19 -14.73
CA ALA A 79 4.58 2.85 -15.07
C ALA A 79 3.66 2.27 -13.98
N TRP A 80 3.97 2.49 -12.70
CA TRP A 80 3.12 2.02 -11.61
C TRP A 80 1.75 2.71 -11.61
N LYS A 81 1.70 4.03 -11.86
CA LYS A 81 0.44 4.78 -11.98
C LYS A 81 -0.43 4.27 -13.14
N GLU A 82 0.17 3.93 -14.28
CA GLU A 82 -0.57 3.33 -15.40
C GLU A 82 -1.21 1.99 -15.00
N THR A 83 -0.46 1.14 -14.29
CA THR A 83 -0.98 -0.13 -13.77
C THR A 83 -2.11 0.10 -12.75
N LEU A 84 -1.93 1.03 -11.81
CA LEU A 84 -2.96 1.37 -10.82
C LEU A 84 -4.24 1.89 -11.49
N LEU A 85 -4.11 2.70 -12.54
CA LEU A 85 -5.26 3.23 -13.29
C LEU A 85 -6.07 2.10 -13.91
N ALA A 86 -5.40 1.12 -14.52
CA ALA A 86 -6.06 -0.05 -15.06
C ALA A 86 -6.74 -0.88 -13.95
N GLN A 87 -6.05 -1.15 -12.85
CA GLN A 87 -6.63 -1.91 -11.74
C GLN A 87 -7.85 -1.23 -11.14
N PHE A 88 -7.76 0.08 -10.86
CA PHE A 88 -8.83 0.84 -10.21
C PHE A 88 -10.03 1.01 -11.16
N THR A 89 -9.78 1.22 -12.44
CA THR A 89 -10.85 1.27 -13.45
C THR A 89 -11.57 -0.07 -13.55
N PHE A 90 -10.83 -1.18 -13.61
CA PHE A 90 -11.42 -2.51 -13.72
C PHE A 90 -12.23 -2.88 -12.48
N VAL A 91 -11.64 -2.72 -11.29
CA VAL A 91 -12.24 -3.16 -10.03
C VAL A 91 -13.47 -2.34 -9.64
N SER A 92 -13.51 -1.06 -10.05
CA SER A 92 -14.66 -0.19 -9.84
C SER A 92 -15.77 -0.38 -10.90
N GLY A 93 -15.59 -1.30 -11.85
CA GLY A 93 -16.60 -1.63 -12.86
C GLY A 93 -16.59 -0.73 -14.10
N GLY A 94 -15.46 -0.07 -14.37
CA GLY A 94 -15.22 0.62 -15.64
C GLY A 94 -15.17 -0.36 -16.82
N GLU A 95 -15.44 0.15 -18.02
CA GLU A 95 -15.55 -0.66 -19.25
C GLU A 95 -14.18 -1.04 -19.84
N ILE A 96 -13.36 -1.77 -19.07
CA ILE A 96 -12.08 -2.34 -19.53
C ILE A 96 -11.95 -3.81 -19.15
N GLU A 97 -11.06 -4.50 -19.84
CA GLU A 97 -10.53 -5.81 -19.42
C GLU A 97 -9.16 -5.59 -18.80
N TYR A 98 -8.83 -6.33 -17.74
CA TYR A 98 -7.53 -6.28 -17.08
C TYR A 98 -7.04 -7.71 -16.85
N ASP A 99 -5.85 -8.00 -17.38
CA ASP A 99 -5.20 -9.33 -17.36
C ASP A 99 -3.84 -9.30 -16.63
N GLY A 100 -3.52 -8.21 -15.93
CA GLY A 100 -2.30 -8.07 -15.13
C GLY A 100 -2.47 -8.59 -13.69
N SER A 101 -1.39 -8.47 -12.91
CA SER A 101 -1.38 -8.85 -11.49
C SER A 101 -2.45 -8.09 -10.70
N SER A 102 -3.05 -8.75 -9.71
CA SER A 102 -3.95 -8.07 -8.77
C SER A 102 -3.24 -6.98 -7.97
N PHE A 103 -4.00 -6.16 -7.22
CA PHE A 103 -3.44 -5.05 -6.45
C PHE A 103 -2.46 -5.53 -5.39
N LYS A 104 -2.86 -6.49 -4.55
CA LYS A 104 -1.96 -7.12 -3.57
C LYS A 104 -0.77 -7.84 -4.20
N GLU A 105 -0.94 -8.52 -5.32
CA GLU A 105 0.21 -9.15 -6.02
C GLU A 105 1.20 -8.10 -6.51
N SER A 106 0.72 -7.02 -7.11
CA SER A 106 1.56 -5.90 -7.55
C SER A 106 2.37 -5.31 -6.39
N LEU A 107 1.75 -5.16 -5.21
CA LEU A 107 2.43 -4.69 -3.99
C LEU A 107 3.44 -5.73 -3.47
N ALA A 108 3.07 -7.01 -3.47
CA ALA A 108 3.94 -8.10 -3.03
C ALA A 108 5.17 -8.28 -3.93
N GLU A 109 5.04 -8.07 -5.24
CA GLU A 109 6.16 -8.06 -6.21
C GLU A 109 7.18 -6.94 -5.91
N MET A 110 6.73 -5.82 -5.32
CA MET A 110 7.59 -4.74 -4.80
C MET A 110 8.16 -5.05 -3.40
N GLY A 111 7.82 -6.22 -2.83
CA GLY A 111 8.24 -6.64 -1.50
C GLY A 111 7.44 -6.01 -0.36
N ILE A 112 6.30 -5.38 -0.64
CA ILE A 112 5.40 -4.85 0.39
C ILE A 112 4.69 -6.06 1.03
N GLU A 113 5.00 -6.32 2.29
CA GLU A 113 4.46 -7.45 3.04
C GLU A 113 3.14 -7.09 3.74
N GLU A 114 2.44 -8.11 4.25
CA GLU A 114 1.17 -7.97 4.99
C GLU A 114 1.25 -6.95 6.14
N ALA A 115 2.42 -6.81 6.78
CA ALA A 115 2.63 -5.86 7.87
C ALA A 115 2.50 -4.39 7.44
N SER A 116 2.68 -4.09 6.15
CA SER A 116 2.58 -2.74 5.57
C SER A 116 1.26 -2.52 4.82
N MET A 117 0.41 -3.54 4.67
CA MET A 117 -0.85 -3.43 3.92
C MET A 117 -1.86 -2.50 4.59
N GLU A 118 -1.90 -2.44 5.92
CA GLU A 118 -2.71 -1.45 6.64
C GLU A 118 -2.28 -0.02 6.28
N THR A 119 -0.97 0.24 6.17
CA THR A 119 -0.45 1.54 5.73
C THR A 119 -0.81 1.84 4.28
N VAL A 120 -0.82 0.84 3.39
CA VAL A 120 -1.29 1.03 2.01
C VAL A 120 -2.76 1.45 1.99
N ALA A 121 -3.61 0.74 2.73
CA ALA A 121 -5.04 1.05 2.81
C ALA A 121 -5.27 2.46 3.41
N ASP A 122 -4.52 2.84 4.44
CA ASP A 122 -4.58 4.17 5.04
C ASP A 122 -4.21 5.27 4.03
N GLN A 123 -3.11 5.12 3.30
CA GLN A 123 -2.69 6.12 2.31
C GLN A 123 -3.67 6.22 1.14
N LEU A 124 -4.24 5.09 0.71
CA LEU A 124 -5.27 5.08 -0.33
C LEU A 124 -6.56 5.76 0.16
N THR A 125 -6.98 5.50 1.39
CA THR A 125 -8.13 6.18 2.02
C THR A 125 -7.92 7.69 2.05
N ILE A 126 -6.74 8.14 2.49
CA ILE A 126 -6.39 9.56 2.53
C ILE A 126 -6.45 10.17 1.12
N ALA A 127 -5.91 9.49 0.11
CA ALA A 127 -5.92 9.98 -1.27
C ALA A 127 -7.35 10.12 -1.82
N LEU A 128 -8.23 9.15 -1.54
CA LEU A 128 -9.64 9.21 -1.92
C LEU A 128 -10.37 10.36 -1.24
N GLU A 129 -10.16 10.55 0.07
CA GLU A 129 -10.76 11.66 0.83
C GLU A 129 -10.27 13.03 0.34
N LEU A 130 -8.99 13.17 -0.01
CA LEU A 130 -8.43 14.40 -0.58
C LEU A 130 -9.06 14.77 -1.93
N ASN A 131 -9.48 13.76 -2.69
CA ASN A 131 -10.19 13.93 -3.94
C ASN A 131 -11.71 14.03 -3.74
N GLU A 132 -12.21 14.24 -2.51
CA GLU A 132 -13.64 14.42 -2.22
C GLU A 132 -14.52 13.19 -2.55
N ALA A 133 -13.95 11.98 -2.53
CA ALA A 133 -14.73 10.74 -2.64
C ALA A 133 -15.67 10.57 -1.44
N TRP A 134 -16.83 9.95 -1.68
CA TRP A 134 -17.82 9.68 -0.64
C TRP A 134 -17.36 8.52 0.25
N PRO A 135 -17.58 8.56 1.58
CA PRO A 135 -17.14 7.49 2.47
C PRO A 135 -17.62 6.10 2.06
N GLU A 136 -18.85 5.99 1.58
CA GLU A 136 -19.42 4.73 1.08
C GLU A 136 -18.73 4.23 -0.20
N ASP A 137 -18.29 5.15 -1.07
CA ASP A 137 -17.55 4.81 -2.30
C ASP A 137 -16.10 4.39 -1.98
N VAL A 138 -15.49 5.00 -0.95
CA VAL A 138 -14.16 4.63 -0.45
C VAL A 138 -14.17 3.20 0.09
N ASP A 139 -15.10 2.90 1.01
CA ASP A 139 -15.24 1.56 1.58
C ASP A 139 -15.49 0.52 0.49
N GLU A 140 -16.35 0.83 -0.49
CA GLU A 140 -16.64 -0.08 -1.59
C GLU A 140 -15.42 -0.34 -2.48
N LEU A 141 -14.60 0.67 -2.79
CA LEU A 141 -13.40 0.51 -3.60
C LEU A 141 -12.36 -0.39 -2.88
N LEU A 142 -12.13 -0.15 -1.59
CA LEU A 142 -11.18 -0.94 -0.79
C LEU A 142 -11.61 -2.40 -0.71
N VAL A 143 -12.90 -2.66 -0.48
CA VAL A 143 -13.47 -4.02 -0.48
C VAL A 143 -13.36 -4.65 -1.86
N ALA A 144 -13.60 -3.88 -2.93
CA ALA A 144 -13.53 -4.41 -4.29
C ALA A 144 -12.09 -4.81 -4.65
N LEU A 145 -11.08 -4.01 -4.26
CA LEU A 145 -9.66 -4.35 -4.40
C LEU A 145 -9.33 -5.67 -3.70
N GLU A 146 -9.75 -5.84 -2.44
CA GLU A 146 -9.51 -7.07 -1.68
C GLU A 146 -10.25 -8.30 -2.27
N LEU A 147 -11.50 -8.13 -2.70
CA LEU A 147 -12.29 -9.26 -3.22
C LEU A 147 -11.84 -9.71 -4.61
N LYS A 148 -11.45 -8.79 -5.49
CA LYS A 148 -11.05 -9.15 -6.85
C LYS A 148 -9.72 -9.92 -6.86
N GLU A 149 -8.88 -9.71 -5.85
CA GLU A 149 -7.69 -10.54 -5.59
C GLU A 149 -8.06 -12.01 -5.35
N ALA A 150 -9.10 -12.26 -4.56
CA ALA A 150 -9.55 -13.63 -4.29
C ALA A 150 -10.11 -14.33 -5.54
N GLU A 151 -10.71 -13.58 -6.47
CA GLU A 151 -11.24 -14.14 -7.72
C GLU A 151 -10.13 -14.45 -8.74
N LEU A 152 -9.16 -13.54 -8.92
CA LEU A 152 -8.04 -13.73 -9.86
C LEU A 152 -7.17 -14.94 -9.46
N THR A 153 -6.93 -15.11 -8.16
CA THR A 153 -6.17 -16.26 -7.64
C THR A 153 -6.90 -17.61 -7.80
N GLU A 154 -8.23 -17.62 -7.81
CA GLU A 154 -9.00 -18.84 -8.09
C GLU A 154 -9.00 -19.22 -9.58
N GLU A 155 -8.97 -18.23 -10.48
CA GLU A 155 -8.92 -18.45 -11.94
C GLU A 155 -7.56 -18.98 -12.40
N GLU A 156 -6.45 -18.45 -11.86
CA GLU A 156 -5.10 -18.98 -12.16
C GLU A 156 -4.92 -20.43 -11.66
N MET A 157 -5.44 -20.75 -10.47
CA MET A 157 -5.43 -22.14 -9.97
C MET A 157 -6.36 -23.07 -10.77
N ALA A 158 -7.35 -22.53 -11.48
CA ALA A 158 -8.21 -23.30 -12.37
C ALA A 158 -7.54 -23.62 -13.72
N GLU A 159 -6.66 -22.74 -14.23
CA GLU A 159 -5.88 -23.02 -15.45
C GLU A 159 -4.68 -23.97 -15.19
N GLU A 160 -4.00 -23.88 -14.04
CA GLU A 160 -2.87 -24.78 -13.73
C GLU A 160 -3.29 -26.17 -13.20
N GLY A 161 -4.57 -26.38 -12.90
CA GLY A 161 -5.14 -27.61 -12.34
C GLY A 161 -5.37 -28.79 -13.31
N MET A 162 -4.89 -28.74 -14.55
CA MET A 162 -5.06 -29.83 -15.54
C MET A 162 -3.74 -30.48 -16.00
N THR A 163 -2.92 -30.95 -15.06
CA THR A 163 -1.91 -31.99 -15.36
C THR A 163 -1.86 -33.11 -14.31
N GLU A 164 -2.99 -33.45 -13.68
CA GLU A 164 -3.05 -34.69 -12.88
C GLU A 164 -3.36 -35.89 -13.78
N GLY A 165 -2.28 -36.62 -14.11
CA GLY A 165 -2.23 -38.07 -13.94
C GLY A 165 -3.12 -38.91 -14.85
N GLU A 166 -2.52 -39.42 -15.92
CA GLU A 166 -2.87 -40.71 -16.50
C GLU A 166 -3.16 -41.75 -15.40
N MET A 167 -4.45 -42.08 -15.26
CA MET A 167 -4.94 -43.18 -14.44
C MET A 167 -4.61 -44.50 -15.16
N GLU A 168 -3.36 -44.94 -15.13
CA GLU A 168 -3.00 -46.32 -15.48
C GLU A 168 -3.42 -47.24 -14.35
N THR A 169 -4.53 -47.94 -14.58
CA THR A 169 -5.02 -49.01 -13.70
C THR A 169 -4.06 -50.20 -13.78
N GLY A 170 -3.21 -50.36 -12.77
CA GLY A 170 -2.23 -51.45 -12.66
C GLY A 170 -2.25 -52.16 -11.31
N SER A 171 -3.13 -53.16 -11.19
CA SER A 171 -2.98 -54.45 -10.47
C SER A 171 -2.02 -54.64 -9.27
N GLY A 172 -2.54 -55.34 -8.24
CA GLY A 172 -1.79 -56.38 -7.49
C GLY A 172 -1.63 -56.13 -5.99
N GLN A 173 -2.45 -56.77 -5.15
CA GLN A 173 -2.13 -58.01 -4.40
C GLN A 173 -1.26 -57.85 -3.15
N ASP A 174 -1.95 -57.88 -2.01
CA ASP A 174 -1.78 -58.81 -0.87
C ASP A 174 -0.38 -59.30 -0.48
N SER A 175 0.05 -59.00 0.76
CA SER A 175 0.72 -59.89 1.76
C SER A 175 1.45 -59.01 2.79
N GLU A 176 1.04 -59.01 4.06
CA GLU A 176 1.36 -59.96 5.13
C GLU A 176 2.54 -59.47 6.00
N ALA A 177 2.39 -59.72 7.30
CA ALA A 177 3.12 -59.13 8.42
C ALA A 177 4.61 -59.49 8.49
N GLY A 178 5.37 -58.65 9.22
CA GLY A 178 6.72 -58.97 9.65
C GLY A 178 7.25 -57.98 10.69
N ASP A 179 7.47 -58.49 11.89
CA ASP A 179 8.15 -57.93 13.07
C ASP A 179 9.49 -57.20 12.84
N ALA A 180 9.86 -56.41 13.86
CA ALA A 180 11.20 -56.26 14.48
C ALA A 180 11.55 -54.77 14.71
N GLU A 181 11.48 -54.30 15.95
CA GLU A 181 12.57 -54.26 16.94
C GLU A 181 13.55 -53.08 16.77
N ALA A 182 13.40 -52.14 17.71
CA ALA A 182 14.42 -51.54 18.57
C ALA A 182 15.62 -50.73 18.02
N SER A 183 15.83 -49.64 18.77
CA SER A 183 17.08 -48.89 19.04
C SER A 183 17.72 -48.13 17.89
N ASP A 184 17.81 -46.81 18.02
CA ASP A 184 19.11 -46.20 18.34
C ASP A 184 18.93 -44.81 18.94
N ALA A 185 19.70 -44.54 19.99
CA ALA A 185 19.80 -43.27 20.67
C ALA A 185 21.04 -42.55 20.15
N GLY A 186 20.90 -41.29 19.74
CA GLY A 186 22.01 -40.45 19.30
C GLY A 186 21.93 -39.06 19.92
N GLU A 187 22.47 -38.94 21.12
CA GLU A 187 22.93 -37.68 21.71
C GLU A 187 23.98 -37.01 20.81
N ALA A 188 23.83 -35.70 20.58
CA ALA A 188 24.96 -34.85 20.25
C ALA A 188 24.74 -33.46 20.87
N SER A 189 25.34 -33.31 22.05
CA SER A 189 25.68 -32.06 22.70
C SER A 189 26.58 -31.18 21.81
N GLY A 190 26.22 -29.91 21.66
CA GLY A 190 27.09 -28.85 21.15
C GLY A 190 27.13 -27.71 22.15
N ASP A 191 28.01 -27.84 23.14
CA ASP A 191 28.46 -26.77 24.03
C ASP A 191 29.55 -25.91 23.36
N ALA A 192 29.76 -24.72 23.93
CA ALA A 192 30.91 -23.81 23.83
C ALA A 192 30.89 -22.73 22.73
N GLU A 193 31.33 -21.50 22.95
CA GLU A 193 31.66 -20.71 24.15
C GLU A 193 31.83 -19.24 23.69
N ALA A 194 31.58 -18.34 24.64
CA ALA A 194 31.92 -16.91 24.76
C ALA A 194 32.93 -16.22 23.82
N SER A 195 32.62 -14.94 23.51
CA SER A 195 33.46 -13.75 23.79
C SER A 195 32.67 -12.49 23.36
N GLU A 196 32.15 -11.62 24.23
CA GLU A 196 32.80 -10.56 25.02
C GLU A 196 33.48 -9.41 24.24
N THR A 197 33.20 -8.18 24.73
CA THR A 197 33.86 -6.88 24.53
C THR A 197 33.49 -6.10 23.26
N SER A 198 32.67 -5.04 23.33
CA SER A 198 32.95 -3.66 23.77
C SER A 198 33.95 -2.93 22.88
N ASP A 199 33.45 -2.08 21.97
CA ASP A 199 34.22 -0.96 21.44
C ASP A 199 33.44 0.34 21.67
N THR A 200 34.07 1.18 22.47
CA THR A 200 33.64 2.53 22.85
C THR A 200 34.69 3.50 22.32
N GLY A 201 34.27 4.55 21.64
CA GLY A 201 35.10 5.69 21.27
C GLY A 201 34.79 6.17 19.86
N ASP A 202 34.84 7.44 19.51
CA ASP A 202 35.19 8.64 20.25
C ASP A 202 34.68 9.86 19.48
N ALA A 203 34.59 10.96 20.20
CA ALA A 203 34.08 12.26 19.82
C ALA A 203 34.90 13.03 18.76
N SER A 204 34.22 13.89 18.00
CA SER A 204 34.58 15.31 17.76
C SER A 204 33.59 15.88 16.74
N SER A 205 32.65 16.74 17.10
CA SER A 205 32.84 18.19 17.28
C SER A 205 33.63 18.83 16.15
N ASP A 206 32.93 19.46 15.20
CA ASP A 206 33.43 20.70 14.62
C ASP A 206 32.28 21.69 14.43
N ALA A 207 32.56 22.92 14.86
CA ALA A 207 31.65 24.03 14.98
C ALA A 207 31.90 24.98 13.81
N GLY A 208 30.84 25.32 13.07
CA GLY A 208 30.88 26.37 12.06
C GLY A 208 29.78 27.39 12.31
N THR A 209 30.08 28.40 13.12
CA THR A 209 29.28 29.61 13.33
C THR A 209 29.54 30.66 12.24
N SER A 210 28.58 31.60 12.11
CA SER A 210 28.61 32.87 11.34
C SER A 210 28.39 32.70 9.83
N GLU A 211 27.54 33.48 9.17
CA GLU A 211 27.50 34.94 9.20
C GLU A 211 26.12 35.48 8.80
N THR A 212 25.70 36.51 9.53
CA THR A 212 24.57 37.39 9.24
C THR A 212 24.88 38.28 8.03
N GLY A 213 24.02 38.28 7.01
CA GLY A 213 24.09 39.20 5.88
C GLY A 213 22.78 39.96 5.68
N ASP A 214 22.71 41.14 6.29
CA ASP A 214 21.74 42.20 6.05
C ASP A 214 21.89 42.75 4.62
N ALA A 215 20.79 42.87 3.86
CA ALA A 215 20.73 43.74 2.69
C ALA A 215 19.28 44.14 2.37
N ALA A 216 18.88 45.28 2.93
CA ALA A 216 17.81 46.12 2.41
C ALA A 216 18.24 46.82 1.11
N ALA A 217 17.35 46.88 0.11
CA ALA A 217 17.19 47.95 -0.89
C ALA A 217 16.17 47.47 -1.95
N ASP A 218 14.98 48.08 -2.04
CA ASP A 218 14.71 49.32 -2.79
C ASP A 218 14.62 49.07 -4.30
N GLY A 219 13.48 49.38 -4.92
CA GLY A 219 13.42 49.43 -6.38
C GLY A 219 12.08 49.28 -7.07
N GLY A 220 11.15 50.22 -6.83
CA GLY A 220 10.49 50.94 -7.93
C GLY A 220 9.55 50.20 -8.90
N THR A 221 8.27 50.47 -8.70
CA THR A 221 7.24 50.62 -9.74
C THR A 221 7.78 51.23 -11.04
N ARG A 222 7.59 50.57 -12.19
CA ARG A 222 7.47 51.26 -13.49
C ARG A 222 6.54 50.51 -14.46
N LYS A 223 5.42 51.21 -14.72
CA LYS A 223 4.53 51.21 -15.90
C LYS A 223 3.80 49.93 -16.30
#